data_AF-A0A257NII5-F1
#
_entry.id   AF-A0A257NII5-F1
#
_cell.length_a   1.000
_cell.length_b   1.000
_cell.length_c   1.000
_cell.angle_alpha   90.00
_cell.angle_beta   90.00
_cell.angle_gamma   90.00
#
_symmetry.space_group_name_H-M   'P 1'
#
loop_
_entity.id
_entity.type
_entity.pdbx_description
1 polymer ?
#
loop_
_entity_poly.entity_id
_entity_poly.type
_entity_poly.pdbx_seq_one_letter_code
_entity_poly.pdbx_strand_id
1 'polypeptide(L)'
;GKSLAYLIPAALARRRVVVATATKNLQDQLALNDAPLLQRVLPATSVAVLKGKQNYLCRLKVVENAGADQLSFDDGSAVPVSLARQVRRLVRFAQETETGERDDVEFDVDPRAWRSVSVSAQECVGRATCPQGHNCFHELAKDRAQAADVVIVNTHLYASHLASGSMLLPEHDLVVFDEAHEVPDIFSALLGTSLSPFRLVALAQSASPLIDDEVLCDSVRRSGESLARVLEEQFATDQTSGLSPATREELDVARAVLGALVEALRTTPVDSSGAEARRARALGPAQHALTDLTRLLEATSGELVYLTRSDRDLVLELNVLDLGPRLREDLWRVVKSSQAKSRQDRVDGKQKIHQLHLALVARRLEGVVARQAVLLDEALGALVEGTVRVARGRVD
;
A
#
# COMPACT_ATOMS: atom_id res chain seq x y z
N GLY A 1 6.52 -11.50 22.94
CA GLY A 1 7.13 -12.31 21.87
C GLY A 1 6.14 -13.09 21.02
N LYS A 2 4.96 -12.53 20.70
CA LYS A 2 4.03 -13.15 19.73
C LYS A 2 4.66 -13.21 18.33
N SER A 3 5.33 -12.14 17.93
CA SER A 3 6.05 -12.02 16.66
C SER A 3 7.08 -13.11 16.44
N LEU A 4 7.99 -13.31 17.39
CA LEU A 4 8.98 -14.39 17.34
C LEU A 4 8.33 -15.78 17.28
N ALA A 5 7.18 -15.97 17.94
CA ALA A 5 6.48 -17.26 17.97
C ALA A 5 5.98 -17.70 16.58
N TYR A 6 5.74 -16.77 15.64
CA TYR A 6 5.44 -17.11 14.25
C TYR A 6 6.63 -16.93 13.30
N LEU A 7 7.54 -15.98 13.55
CA LEU A 7 8.71 -15.73 12.70
C LEU A 7 9.73 -16.87 12.73
N ILE A 8 9.98 -17.44 13.91
CA ILE A 8 10.91 -18.57 14.07
C ILE A 8 10.42 -19.81 13.29
N PRO A 9 9.19 -20.31 13.47
CA PRO A 9 8.72 -21.45 12.68
C PRO A 9 8.60 -21.11 11.19
N ALA A 10 8.27 -19.88 10.80
CA ALA A 10 8.28 -19.46 9.40
C ALA A 10 9.67 -19.61 8.78
N ALA A 11 10.72 -19.13 9.45
CA ALA A 11 12.10 -19.27 9.01
C ALA A 11 12.54 -20.74 8.94
N LEU A 12 12.14 -21.57 9.90
CA LEU A 12 12.52 -22.98 9.97
C LEU A 12 11.77 -23.88 8.99
N ALA A 13 10.62 -23.44 8.46
CA ALA A 13 9.87 -24.19 7.46
C ALA A 13 10.67 -24.40 6.16
N ARG A 14 11.67 -23.54 5.89
CA ARG A 14 12.44 -23.49 4.62
C ARG A 14 11.54 -23.38 3.38
N ARG A 15 10.40 -22.72 3.58
CA ARG A 15 9.37 -22.45 2.58
C ARG A 15 9.28 -20.95 2.47
N ARG A 16 8.88 -20.43 1.32
CA ARG A 16 8.58 -19.00 1.23
C ARG A 16 7.35 -18.69 2.07
N VAL A 17 7.49 -17.79 3.03
CA VAL A 17 6.42 -17.39 3.94
C VAL A 17 6.14 -15.91 3.78
N VAL A 18 4.86 -15.55 3.68
CA VAL A 18 4.43 -14.17 3.80
C VAL A 18 3.85 -13.93 5.18
N VAL A 19 4.29 -12.89 5.86
CA VAL A 19 3.74 -12.41 7.13
C VAL A 19 3.01 -11.11 6.84
N ALA A 20 1.69 -11.11 7.03
CA ALA A 20 0.81 -9.97 6.82
C ALA A 20 0.40 -9.36 8.16
N THR A 21 0.74 -8.09 8.39
CA THR A 21 0.39 -7.36 9.63
C THR A 21 -0.75 -6.38 9.38
N ALA A 22 -1.67 -6.24 10.34
CA ALA A 22 -2.79 -5.31 10.19
C ALA A 22 -2.34 -3.84 10.07
N THR A 23 -1.42 -3.39 10.93
CA THR A 23 -1.01 -1.98 10.96
C THR A 23 0.41 -1.76 10.42
N LYS A 24 0.66 -0.54 9.94
CA LYS A 24 1.99 -0.10 9.52
C LYS A 24 2.99 -0.09 10.69
N ASN A 25 2.55 0.37 11.87
CA ASN A 25 3.40 0.39 13.06
C ASN A 25 3.87 -1.02 13.46
N LEU A 26 2.99 -2.02 13.39
CA LEU A 26 3.38 -3.41 13.63
C LEU A 26 4.35 -3.91 12.56
N GLN A 27 4.12 -3.54 11.29
CA GLN A 27 5.03 -3.88 10.20
C GLN A 27 6.44 -3.33 10.45
N ASP A 28 6.54 -2.06 10.85
CA ASP A 28 7.82 -1.38 11.13
C ASP A 28 8.49 -1.97 12.38
N GLN A 29 7.72 -2.34 13.41
CA GLN A 29 8.26 -3.04 14.58
C GLN A 29 8.88 -4.40 14.19
N LEU A 30 8.21 -5.17 13.33
CA LEU A 30 8.78 -6.42 12.84
C LEU A 30 10.04 -6.18 12.01
N ALA A 31 10.03 -5.16 11.16
CA ALA A 31 11.14 -4.82 10.29
C ALA A 31 12.39 -4.36 11.05
N LEU A 32 12.22 -3.50 12.07
CA LEU A 32 13.32 -2.84 12.76
C LEU A 32 13.87 -3.66 13.93
N ASN A 33 13.04 -4.50 14.57
CA ASN A 33 13.42 -5.22 15.78
C ASN A 33 13.41 -6.74 15.60
N ASP A 34 12.25 -7.30 15.26
CA ASP A 34 12.05 -8.76 15.34
C ASP A 34 12.73 -9.53 14.19
N ALA A 35 12.71 -8.99 12.97
CA ALA A 35 13.39 -9.58 11.81
C ALA A 35 14.93 -9.53 11.95
N PRO A 36 15.57 -8.42 12.34
CA PRO A 36 17.01 -8.41 12.64
C PRO A 36 17.39 -9.37 13.76
N LEU A 37 16.55 -9.50 14.79
CA LEU A 37 16.75 -10.47 15.87
C LEU A 37 16.67 -11.91 15.34
N LEU A 38 15.68 -12.20 14.50
CA LEU A 38 15.54 -13.50 13.83
C LEU A 38 16.78 -13.82 13.00
N GLN A 39 17.29 -12.87 12.20
CA GLN A 39 18.48 -13.06 11.36
C GLN A 39 19.76 -13.28 12.18
N ARG A 40 19.88 -12.69 13.38
CA ARG A 40 20.99 -13.00 14.30
C ARG A 40 20.97 -14.45 14.78
N VAL A 41 19.78 -15.00 15.02
CA VAL A 41 19.58 -16.40 15.46
C VAL A 41 19.68 -17.37 14.28
N LEU A 42 19.11 -16.99 13.14
CA LEU A 42 18.97 -17.76 11.90
C LEU A 42 19.54 -16.97 10.70
N PRO A 43 20.88 -16.86 10.58
CA PRO A 43 21.53 -16.00 9.57
C PRO A 43 21.38 -16.49 8.13
N ALA A 44 20.93 -17.73 7.94
CA ALA A 44 20.63 -18.28 6.62
C ALA A 44 19.25 -17.85 6.10
N THR A 45 18.39 -17.25 6.94
CA THR A 45 17.06 -16.82 6.54
C THR A 45 17.10 -15.38 6.05
N SER A 46 16.73 -15.19 4.79
CA SER A 46 16.53 -13.87 4.20
C SER A 46 15.14 -13.33 4.54
N VAL A 47 15.07 -12.08 4.98
CA VAL A 47 13.81 -11.40 5.29
C VAL A 47 13.76 -10.11 4.49
N ALA A 48 12.63 -9.83 3.85
CA ALA A 48 12.37 -8.57 3.14
C ALA A 48 11.04 -7.97 3.58
N VAL A 49 10.96 -6.64 3.53
CA VAL A 49 9.72 -5.89 3.79
C VAL A 49 9.24 -5.31 2.47
N LEU A 50 7.94 -5.43 2.20
CA LEU A 50 7.32 -4.81 1.04
C LEU A 50 6.11 -3.98 1.48
N LYS A 51 6.09 -2.71 1.05
CA LYS A 51 5.01 -1.75 1.30
C LYS A 51 4.31 -1.40 -0.02
N GLY A 52 3.14 -0.77 0.06
CA GLY A 52 2.46 -0.24 -1.13
C GLY A 52 3.25 0.90 -1.79
N LYS A 53 3.05 1.11 -3.10
CA LYS A 53 3.78 2.11 -3.92
C LYS A 53 3.80 3.52 -3.31
N GLN A 54 2.72 3.92 -2.64
CA GLN A 54 2.59 5.20 -1.97
C GLN A 54 3.55 5.40 -0.77
N ASN A 55 4.24 4.35 -0.33
CA ASN A 55 5.26 4.43 0.71
C ASN A 55 6.68 4.62 0.16
N TYR A 56 6.83 4.73 -1.17
CA TYR A 56 8.11 4.95 -1.83
C TYR A 56 8.09 6.25 -2.63
N LEU A 57 9.25 6.88 -2.77
CA LEU A 57 9.50 7.94 -3.74
C LEU A 57 9.34 7.36 -5.16
N CYS A 58 8.64 8.10 -6.02
CA CYS A 58 8.54 7.83 -7.44
C CYS A 58 9.66 8.58 -8.16
N ARG A 59 10.69 7.86 -8.63
CA ARG A 59 11.82 8.48 -9.34
C ARG A 59 11.39 9.35 -10.53
N LEU A 60 10.32 8.97 -11.22
CA LEU A 60 9.81 9.76 -12.33
C LEU A 60 9.26 11.11 -11.88
N LYS A 61 8.39 11.13 -10.85
CA LYS A 61 7.90 12.39 -10.27
C LYS A 61 9.07 13.21 -9.70
N VAL A 62 10.08 12.58 -9.09
CA VAL A 62 11.28 13.27 -8.60
C VAL A 62 12.02 13.99 -9.73
N VAL A 63 12.24 13.34 -10.88
CA VAL A 63 12.90 13.95 -12.05
C VAL A 63 12.06 15.11 -12.61
N GLU A 64 10.73 14.93 -12.71
CA GLU A 64 9.81 15.97 -13.17
C GLU A 64 9.84 17.21 -12.25
N ASN A 65 9.82 17.01 -10.92
CA ASN A 65 9.89 18.09 -9.95
C ASN A 65 11.28 18.76 -9.92
N ALA A 66 12.36 18.01 -10.14
CA ALA A 66 13.71 18.56 -10.23
C ALA A 66 13.90 19.47 -11.46
N GLY A 67 13.25 19.14 -12.58
CA GLY A 67 13.27 19.96 -13.80
C GLY A 67 12.43 21.24 -13.67
N ALA A 68 11.33 21.19 -12.92
CA ALA A 68 10.46 22.35 -12.68
C ALA A 68 11.15 23.48 -11.88
N ASP A 69 12.12 23.14 -11.02
CA ASP A 69 12.91 24.10 -10.25
C ASP A 69 13.83 24.99 -11.12
N GLN A 70 14.08 24.66 -12.39
CA GLN A 70 14.80 25.56 -13.32
C GLN A 70 13.90 26.65 -13.93
N LEU A 71 12.57 26.58 -13.76
CA LEU A 71 11.61 27.47 -14.42
C LEU A 71 10.77 28.35 -13.47
N SER A 72 10.86 28.19 -12.15
CA SER A 72 10.15 29.07 -11.21
C SER A 72 11.08 30.13 -10.63
N PHE A 73 11.22 31.26 -11.32
CA PHE A 73 11.57 32.52 -10.68
C PHE A 73 10.40 32.93 -9.78
N ASP A 74 10.73 33.19 -8.52
CA ASP A 74 10.01 34.01 -7.53
C ASP A 74 8.70 34.64 -8.02
N ASP A 75 7.57 33.92 -7.88
CA ASP A 75 6.27 34.58 -7.74
C ASP A 75 6.01 34.71 -6.25
N GLY A 76 5.76 35.94 -5.81
CA GLY A 76 5.58 36.32 -4.41
C GLY A 76 4.27 35.82 -3.79
N SER A 77 3.88 34.57 -4.03
CA SER A 77 2.82 33.92 -3.28
C SER A 77 3.35 33.37 -1.95
N ALA A 78 2.69 33.77 -0.86
CA ALA A 78 3.04 33.37 0.51
C ALA A 78 2.77 31.86 0.72
N VAL A 79 3.68 31.00 0.27
CA VAL A 79 3.66 29.57 0.60
C VAL A 79 4.30 29.40 2.00
N PRO A 80 3.54 29.03 3.05
CA PRO A 80 4.04 28.96 4.42
C PRO A 80 5.12 27.89 4.52
N VAL A 81 6.31 28.21 5.06
CA VAL A 81 7.51 27.34 5.18
C VAL A 81 7.52 26.28 4.08
N SER A 82 7.69 26.77 2.85
CA SER A 82 6.88 26.36 1.71
C SER A 82 6.80 24.86 1.45
N LEU A 83 5.60 24.37 1.09
CA LEU A 83 5.39 23.06 0.45
C LEU A 83 6.50 22.76 -0.58
N ALA A 84 6.85 23.75 -1.39
CA ALA A 84 7.96 23.72 -2.34
C ALA A 84 9.32 23.38 -1.68
N ARG A 85 9.64 23.95 -0.50
CA ARG A 85 10.84 23.60 0.27
C ARG A 85 10.83 22.14 0.72
N GLN A 86 9.68 21.60 1.16
CA GLN A 86 9.59 20.18 1.49
C GLN A 86 9.78 19.30 0.25
N VAL A 87 9.15 19.65 -0.88
CA VAL A 87 9.34 18.94 -2.15
C VAL A 87 10.82 18.95 -2.57
N ARG A 88 11.50 20.09 -2.50
CA ARG A 88 12.94 20.21 -2.77
C ARG A 88 13.79 19.31 -1.87
N ARG A 89 13.46 19.25 -0.58
CA ARG A 89 14.14 18.36 0.37
C ARG A 89 13.92 16.89 0.02
N LEU A 90 12.71 16.51 -0.39
CA LEU A 90 12.39 15.15 -0.83
C LEU A 90 13.11 14.80 -2.16
N VAL A 91 13.20 15.73 -3.10
CA VAL A 91 13.95 15.57 -4.35
C VAL A 91 15.44 15.34 -4.07
N ARG A 92 16.03 16.12 -3.15
CA ARG A 92 17.41 15.88 -2.70
C ARG A 92 17.56 14.53 -2.01
N PHE A 93 16.68 14.22 -1.08
CA PHE A 93 16.68 12.94 -0.37
C PHE A 93 16.62 11.74 -1.33
N ALA A 94 15.85 11.84 -2.42
CA ALA A 94 15.78 10.80 -3.45
C ALA A 94 17.10 10.53 -4.20
N GLN A 95 18.07 11.45 -4.12
CA GLN A 95 19.42 11.26 -4.67
C GLN A 95 20.36 10.54 -3.70
N GLU A 96 20.07 10.61 -2.40
CA GLU A 96 20.94 10.10 -1.33
C GLU A 96 20.43 8.77 -0.75
N THR A 97 19.13 8.53 -0.77
CA THR A 97 18.50 7.32 -0.22
C THR A 97 18.71 6.08 -1.10
N GLU A 98 18.98 4.95 -0.45
CA GLU A 98 19.05 3.64 -1.09
C GLU A 98 17.67 3.00 -1.28
N THR A 99 16.73 3.25 -0.36
CA THR A 99 15.42 2.57 -0.34
C THR A 99 14.31 3.41 -0.94
N GLY A 100 14.41 4.74 -0.83
CA GLY A 100 13.34 5.68 -1.19
C GLY A 100 12.08 5.57 -0.34
N GLU A 101 12.12 4.91 0.81
CA GLU A 101 10.96 4.75 1.70
C GLU A 101 10.58 6.05 2.39
N ARG A 102 9.27 6.24 2.62
CA ARG A 102 8.75 7.36 3.42
C ARG A 102 9.32 7.36 4.84
N ASP A 103 9.53 6.17 5.40
CA ASP A 103 9.89 6.00 6.80
C ASP A 103 11.37 6.31 7.07
N ASP A 104 12.18 6.40 6.01
CA ASP A 104 13.57 6.86 6.06
C ASP A 104 13.67 8.40 6.11
N VAL A 105 12.54 9.12 6.00
CA VAL A 105 12.52 10.59 6.02
C VAL A 105 12.48 11.11 7.45
N GLU A 106 13.56 11.77 7.88
CA GLU A 106 13.74 12.23 9.28
C GLU A 106 12.97 13.51 9.67
N PHE A 107 12.04 13.98 8.84
CA PHE A 107 11.25 15.19 9.12
C PHE A 107 9.78 14.97 8.83
N ASP A 108 8.92 15.75 9.47
CA ASP A 108 7.50 15.67 9.22
C ASP A 108 7.17 16.19 7.81
N VAL A 109 6.58 15.31 6.99
CA VAL A 109 6.29 15.56 5.57
C VAL A 109 4.80 15.81 5.40
N ASP A 110 4.46 17.01 4.94
CA ASP A 110 3.11 17.38 4.52
C ASP A 110 2.63 16.32 3.49
N PRO A 111 1.45 15.71 3.69
CA PRO A 111 0.92 14.71 2.75
C PRO A 111 0.87 15.19 1.31
N ARG A 112 0.65 16.49 1.05
CA ARG A 112 0.68 17.09 -0.29
C ARG A 112 2.08 17.06 -0.89
N ALA A 113 3.12 17.34 -0.11
CA ALA A 113 4.50 17.30 -0.57
C ALA A 113 4.91 15.86 -0.92
N TRP A 114 4.48 14.89 -0.12
CA TRP A 114 4.73 13.49 -0.44
C TRP A 114 4.00 13.02 -1.70
N ARG A 115 2.72 13.40 -1.87
CA ARG A 115 1.94 13.06 -3.07
C ARG A 115 2.52 13.66 -4.36
N SER A 116 3.27 14.77 -4.28
CA SER A 116 3.94 15.34 -5.46
C SER A 116 5.18 14.56 -5.90
N VAL A 117 5.76 13.72 -5.04
CA VAL A 117 6.95 12.90 -5.33
C VAL A 117 6.72 11.38 -5.23
N SER A 118 5.51 10.94 -4.88
CA SER A 118 5.11 9.52 -4.79
C SER A 118 3.88 9.23 -5.66
N VAL A 119 3.59 7.96 -5.93
CA VAL A 119 2.46 7.54 -6.76
C VAL A 119 1.64 6.45 -6.07
N SER A 120 0.34 6.44 -6.32
CA SER A 120 -0.53 5.33 -5.95
C SER A 120 -0.32 4.11 -6.86
N ALA A 121 -0.92 2.97 -6.48
CA ALA A 121 -0.94 1.78 -7.33
C ALA A 121 -1.64 2.03 -8.68
N GLN A 122 -2.70 2.85 -8.68
CA GLN A 122 -3.53 3.17 -9.84
C GLN A 122 -2.86 4.18 -10.78
N GLU A 123 -2.05 5.10 -10.23
CA GLU A 123 -1.27 6.06 -11.03
C GLU A 123 -0.03 5.42 -11.64
N CYS A 124 0.55 4.40 -11.01
CA CYS A 124 1.84 3.87 -11.42
C CYS A 124 1.75 3.01 -12.69
N VAL A 125 2.42 3.45 -13.76
CA VAL A 125 2.47 2.79 -15.07
C VAL A 125 3.28 1.48 -15.12
N GLY A 126 3.95 1.11 -14.03
CA GLY A 126 4.71 -0.14 -13.90
C GLY A 126 6.10 -0.14 -14.54
N ARG A 127 6.91 -1.17 -14.21
CA ARG A 127 8.33 -1.28 -14.59
C ARG A 127 8.59 -1.22 -16.10
N ALA A 128 7.75 -1.91 -16.87
CA ALA A 128 7.96 -2.07 -18.32
C ALA A 128 7.72 -0.76 -19.10
N THR A 129 6.76 0.05 -18.67
CA THR A 129 6.37 1.29 -19.35
C THR A 129 7.05 2.52 -18.76
N CYS A 130 7.41 2.49 -17.47
CA CYS A 130 8.02 3.63 -16.81
C CYS A 130 9.46 3.86 -17.28
N PRO A 131 9.84 5.07 -17.73
CA PRO A 131 11.24 5.39 -18.08
C PRO A 131 12.22 5.19 -16.91
N GLN A 132 11.72 5.33 -15.69
CA GLN A 132 12.48 5.13 -14.45
C GLN A 132 12.29 3.72 -13.85
N GLY A 133 11.69 2.78 -14.59
CA GLY A 133 11.32 1.45 -14.09
C GLY A 133 12.50 0.62 -13.59
N HIS A 134 13.64 0.69 -14.29
CA HIS A 134 14.86 -0.07 -13.96
C HIS A 134 15.52 0.36 -12.64
N ASN A 135 15.30 1.60 -12.20
CA ASN A 135 15.84 2.15 -10.94
C ASN A 135 14.70 2.54 -9.97
N CYS A 136 13.50 1.99 -10.14
CA CYS A 136 12.36 2.37 -9.31
C CYS A 136 12.47 1.74 -7.91
N PHE A 137 12.43 2.57 -6.87
CA PHE A 137 12.56 2.15 -5.46
C PHE A 137 11.58 1.03 -5.06
N HIS A 138 10.31 1.17 -5.40
CA HIS A 138 9.30 0.12 -5.14
C HIS A 138 9.60 -1.18 -5.89
N GLU A 139 10.06 -1.09 -7.15
CA GLU A 139 10.39 -2.26 -7.96
C GLU A 139 11.62 -3.00 -7.42
N LEU A 140 12.62 -2.27 -6.93
CA LEU A 140 13.78 -2.85 -6.22
C LEU A 140 13.37 -3.50 -4.89
N ALA A 141 12.45 -2.89 -4.13
CA ALA A 141 11.86 -3.51 -2.93
C ALA A 141 11.09 -4.79 -3.29
N LYS A 142 10.33 -4.78 -4.39
CA LYS A 142 9.64 -5.96 -4.90
C LYS A 142 10.62 -7.07 -5.29
N ASP A 143 11.74 -6.75 -5.96
CA ASP A 143 12.76 -7.76 -6.32
C ASP A 143 13.41 -8.38 -5.09
N ARG A 144 13.72 -7.57 -4.06
CA ARG A 144 14.18 -8.08 -2.76
C ARG A 144 13.17 -9.01 -2.11
N ALA A 145 11.88 -8.65 -2.14
CA ALA A 145 10.81 -9.50 -1.65
C ALA A 145 10.68 -10.82 -2.44
N GLN A 146 10.89 -10.80 -3.76
CA GLN A 146 10.87 -12.01 -4.59
C GLN A 146 11.99 -13.00 -4.27
N ALA A 147 13.14 -12.48 -3.80
CA ALA A 147 14.30 -13.29 -3.44
C ALA A 147 14.29 -13.77 -1.98
N ALA A 148 13.41 -13.25 -1.12
CA ALA A 148 13.43 -13.51 0.32
C ALA A 148 12.69 -14.81 0.71
N ASP A 149 13.15 -15.45 1.79
CA ASP A 149 12.50 -16.59 2.41
C ASP A 149 11.25 -16.16 3.19
N VAL A 150 11.32 -15.01 3.87
CA VAL A 150 10.22 -14.43 4.62
C VAL A 150 9.95 -13.01 4.10
N VAL A 151 8.72 -12.75 3.67
CA VAL A 151 8.29 -11.42 3.23
C VAL A 151 7.29 -10.85 4.22
N ILE A 152 7.60 -9.69 4.79
CA ILE A 152 6.73 -8.97 5.72
C ILE A 152 5.99 -7.88 4.94
N VAL A 153 4.66 -7.95 4.97
CA VAL A 153 3.75 -7.03 4.29
C VAL A 153 2.67 -6.55 5.23
N ASN A 154 1.98 -5.48 4.86
CA ASN A 154 0.71 -5.15 5.51
C ASN A 154 -0.43 -6.03 4.91
N THR A 155 -1.41 -6.41 5.73
CA THR A 155 -2.60 -7.19 5.32
C THR A 155 -3.35 -6.54 4.16
N HIS A 156 -3.42 -5.21 4.08
CA HIS A 156 -3.98 -4.50 2.93
C HIS A 156 -3.24 -4.81 1.63
N LEU A 157 -1.90 -4.87 1.66
CA LEU A 157 -1.11 -5.21 0.48
C LEU A 157 -1.33 -6.67 0.06
N TYR A 158 -1.47 -7.57 1.04
CA TYR A 158 -1.79 -8.97 0.79
C TYR A 158 -3.19 -9.14 0.17
N ALA A 159 -4.19 -8.45 0.72
CA ALA A 159 -5.54 -8.45 0.18
C ALA A 159 -5.59 -7.86 -1.25
N SER A 160 -4.82 -6.79 -1.52
CA SER A 160 -4.67 -6.26 -2.89
C SER A 160 -4.02 -7.25 -3.85
N HIS A 161 -3.02 -8.01 -3.38
CA HIS A 161 -2.39 -9.07 -4.17
C HIS A 161 -3.43 -10.11 -4.62
N LEU A 162 -4.29 -10.56 -3.70
CA LEU A 162 -5.37 -11.52 -4.02
C LEU A 162 -6.42 -10.90 -4.94
N ALA A 163 -6.90 -9.70 -4.63
CA ALA A 163 -7.95 -9.03 -5.41
C ALA A 163 -7.54 -8.76 -6.86
N SER A 164 -6.27 -8.43 -7.10
CA SER A 164 -5.75 -8.12 -8.44
C SER A 164 -5.56 -9.34 -9.34
N GLY A 165 -5.53 -10.56 -8.77
CA GLY A 165 -5.11 -11.77 -9.49
C GLY A 165 -3.67 -11.71 -10.04
N SER A 166 -2.88 -10.70 -9.64
CA SER A 166 -1.55 -10.43 -10.19
C SER A 166 -0.45 -10.86 -9.22
N MET A 167 0.73 -11.22 -9.74
CA MET A 167 1.92 -11.54 -8.92
C MET A 167 2.58 -10.27 -8.36
N LEU A 168 1.92 -9.65 -7.40
CA LEU A 168 2.49 -8.57 -6.58
C LEU A 168 3.47 -9.14 -5.54
N LEU A 169 3.05 -10.21 -4.86
CA LEU A 169 3.88 -10.96 -3.92
C LEU A 169 4.55 -12.16 -4.60
N PRO A 170 5.67 -12.67 -4.08
CA PRO A 170 6.22 -13.93 -4.55
C PRO A 170 5.21 -15.06 -4.41
N GLU A 171 5.31 -16.04 -5.32
CA GLU A 171 4.67 -17.33 -5.13
C GLU A 171 5.18 -17.91 -3.78
N HIS A 172 4.24 -18.16 -2.87
CA HIS A 172 4.54 -18.49 -1.49
C HIS A 172 3.69 -19.65 -1.00
N ASP A 173 4.24 -20.31 -0.01
CA ASP A 173 3.89 -21.64 0.43
C ASP A 173 3.02 -21.59 1.71
N LEU A 174 3.21 -20.52 2.48
CA LEU A 174 2.57 -20.25 3.77
C LEU A 174 2.29 -18.74 3.88
N VAL A 175 1.18 -18.41 4.53
CA VAL A 175 0.87 -17.05 4.96
C VAL A 175 0.54 -17.06 6.45
N VAL A 176 1.02 -16.04 7.16
CA VAL A 176 0.67 -15.75 8.55
C VAL A 176 -0.02 -14.40 8.57
N PHE A 177 -1.27 -14.36 9.06
CA PHE A 177 -1.95 -13.10 9.36
C PHE A 177 -1.76 -12.78 10.83
N ASP A 178 -1.00 -11.73 11.12
CA ASP A 178 -0.92 -11.14 12.44
C ASP A 178 -2.13 -10.24 12.66
N GLU A 179 -2.64 -10.23 13.89
CA GLU A 179 -3.92 -9.60 14.23
C GLU A 179 -5.06 -10.05 13.31
N ALA A 180 -5.22 -11.38 13.16
CA ALA A 180 -6.18 -12.01 12.26
C ALA A 180 -7.65 -11.59 12.46
N HIS A 181 -7.98 -10.93 13.57
CA HIS A 181 -9.31 -10.35 13.80
C HIS A 181 -9.62 -9.18 12.86
N GLU A 182 -8.61 -8.46 12.36
CA GLU A 182 -8.76 -7.35 11.40
C GLU A 182 -8.96 -7.82 9.95
N VAL A 183 -8.66 -9.10 9.68
CA VAL A 183 -8.65 -9.65 8.31
C VAL A 183 -10.01 -9.51 7.62
N PRO A 184 -11.17 -9.85 8.23
CA PRO A 184 -12.47 -9.71 7.57
C PRO A 184 -12.74 -8.29 7.11
N ASP A 185 -12.51 -7.30 7.96
CA ASP A 185 -12.79 -5.90 7.64
C ASP A 185 -11.85 -5.37 6.54
N ILE A 186 -10.55 -5.68 6.65
CA ILE A 186 -9.55 -5.29 5.64
C ILE A 186 -9.88 -5.89 4.27
N PHE A 187 -10.22 -7.18 4.24
CA PHE A 187 -10.56 -7.86 2.99
C PHE A 187 -11.89 -7.39 2.42
N SER A 188 -12.90 -7.16 3.26
CA SER A 188 -14.19 -6.63 2.82
C SER A 188 -14.01 -5.27 2.13
N ALA A 189 -13.28 -4.35 2.77
CA ALA A 189 -13.02 -3.02 2.23
C ALA A 189 -12.21 -3.05 0.91
N LEU A 190 -11.26 -3.99 0.76
CA LEU A 190 -10.40 -4.06 -0.44
C LEU A 190 -11.00 -4.87 -1.59
N LEU A 191 -11.84 -5.85 -1.30
CA LEU A 191 -12.58 -6.61 -2.31
C LEU A 191 -13.83 -5.85 -2.77
N GLY A 192 -14.24 -4.87 -1.98
CA GLY A 192 -15.24 -3.88 -2.30
C GLY A 192 -14.78 -2.82 -3.30
N THR A 193 -15.59 -1.79 -3.45
CA THR A 193 -15.41 -0.71 -4.40
C THR A 193 -15.91 0.57 -3.78
N SER A 194 -15.20 1.69 -3.96
CA SER A 194 -15.70 2.98 -3.52
C SER A 194 -15.56 4.06 -4.58
N LEU A 195 -16.56 4.93 -4.64
CA LEU A 195 -16.60 6.06 -5.55
C LEU A 195 -17.08 7.31 -4.80
N SER A 196 -16.21 8.29 -4.68
CA SER A 196 -16.59 9.63 -4.23
C SER A 196 -16.88 10.53 -5.45
N PRO A 197 -17.86 11.42 -5.37
CA PRO A 197 -18.13 12.39 -6.43
C PRO A 197 -16.92 13.28 -6.75
N PHE A 198 -16.15 13.64 -5.72
CA PHE A 198 -14.92 14.41 -5.84
C PHE A 198 -13.87 13.75 -6.74
N ARG A 199 -13.84 12.41 -6.78
CA ARG A 199 -12.91 11.67 -7.65
C ARG A 199 -13.15 11.98 -9.13
N LEU A 200 -14.40 12.16 -9.56
CA LEU A 200 -14.72 12.54 -10.94
C LEU A 200 -14.23 13.97 -11.26
N VAL A 201 -14.45 14.90 -10.32
CA VAL A 201 -13.95 16.28 -10.43
C VAL A 201 -12.42 16.33 -10.53
N ALA A 202 -11.73 15.58 -9.67
CA ALA A 202 -10.28 15.49 -9.68
C ALA A 202 -9.73 14.87 -10.98
N LEU A 203 -10.41 13.86 -11.53
CA LEU A 203 -10.06 13.25 -12.82
C LEU A 203 -10.17 14.26 -13.96
N ALA A 204 -11.27 15.02 -14.03
CA ALA A 204 -11.45 16.08 -15.01
C ALA A 204 -10.33 17.13 -14.95
N GLN A 205 -9.99 17.59 -13.75
CA GLN A 205 -8.88 18.54 -13.54
C GLN A 205 -7.53 17.96 -13.98
N SER A 206 -7.29 16.68 -13.70
CA SER A 206 -6.04 16.01 -14.08
C SER A 206 -5.89 15.76 -15.58
N ALA A 207 -7.02 15.59 -16.28
CA ALA A 207 -7.07 15.29 -17.71
C ALA A 207 -7.09 16.54 -18.58
N SER A 208 -7.67 17.65 -18.09
CA SER A 208 -7.76 18.94 -18.81
C SER A 208 -6.46 19.43 -19.46
N PRO A 209 -5.28 19.39 -18.81
CA PRO A 209 -4.04 19.82 -19.47
C PRO A 209 -3.48 18.81 -20.49
N LEU A 210 -4.13 17.64 -20.65
CA LEU A 210 -3.66 16.54 -21.48
C LEU A 210 -4.53 16.30 -22.71
N ILE A 211 -5.80 16.71 -22.69
CA ILE A 211 -6.73 16.50 -23.79
C ILE A 211 -7.26 17.83 -24.31
N ASP A 212 -7.32 17.98 -25.63
CA ASP A 212 -7.86 19.17 -26.30
C ASP A 212 -9.39 19.07 -26.47
N ASP A 213 -10.07 18.76 -25.35
CA ASP A 213 -11.54 18.67 -25.28
C ASP A 213 -12.03 19.22 -23.94
N GLU A 214 -12.17 20.54 -23.90
CA GLU A 214 -12.65 21.27 -22.72
C GLU A 214 -14.09 20.88 -22.37
N VAL A 215 -14.94 20.63 -23.37
CA VAL A 215 -16.35 20.28 -23.18
C VAL A 215 -16.48 18.93 -22.47
N LEU A 216 -15.66 17.95 -22.85
CA LEU A 216 -15.61 16.64 -22.20
C LEU A 216 -15.13 16.74 -20.75
N CYS A 217 -14.04 17.48 -20.50
CA CYS A 217 -13.55 17.71 -19.14
C CYS A 217 -14.63 18.35 -18.25
N ASP A 218 -15.32 19.36 -18.77
CA ASP A 218 -16.40 20.04 -18.06
C ASP A 218 -17.60 19.11 -17.82
N SER A 219 -17.90 18.21 -18.76
CA SER A 219 -18.98 17.22 -18.62
C SER A 219 -18.69 16.22 -17.50
N VAL A 220 -17.46 15.73 -17.39
CA VAL A 220 -17.04 14.84 -16.29
C VAL A 220 -17.10 15.57 -14.94
N ARG A 221 -16.63 16.82 -14.89
CA ARG A 221 -16.70 17.65 -13.68
C ARG A 221 -18.15 17.86 -13.23
N ARG A 222 -19.05 18.25 -14.15
CA ARG A 222 -20.48 18.46 -13.86
C ARG A 222 -21.17 17.19 -13.38
N SER A 223 -20.83 16.04 -13.95
CA SER A 223 -21.37 14.75 -13.47
C SER A 223 -20.91 14.43 -12.04
N GLY A 224 -19.65 14.74 -11.70
CA GLY A 224 -19.19 14.68 -10.31
C GLY A 224 -19.99 15.59 -9.36
N GLU A 225 -20.25 16.83 -9.76
CA GLU A 225 -21.05 17.78 -8.97
C GLU A 225 -22.52 17.35 -8.84
N SER A 226 -23.12 16.84 -9.93
CA SER A 226 -24.49 16.32 -9.93
C SER A 226 -24.62 15.08 -9.06
N LEU A 227 -23.67 14.14 -9.15
CA LEU A 227 -23.63 12.96 -8.28
C LEU A 227 -23.57 13.36 -6.81
N ALA A 228 -22.73 14.34 -6.44
CA ALA A 228 -22.66 14.82 -5.06
C ALA A 228 -24.03 15.30 -4.55
N ARG A 229 -24.76 16.09 -5.35
CA ARG A 229 -26.10 16.58 -5.01
C ARG A 229 -27.10 15.43 -4.85
N VAL A 230 -27.13 14.49 -5.81
CA VAL A 230 -28.07 13.36 -5.77
C VAL A 230 -27.79 12.44 -4.58
N LEU A 231 -26.52 12.23 -4.22
CA LEU A 231 -26.16 11.47 -3.02
C LEU A 231 -26.62 12.17 -1.74
N GLU A 232 -26.46 13.49 -1.64
CA GLU A 232 -26.95 14.27 -0.49
C GLU A 232 -28.47 14.21 -0.37
N GLU A 233 -29.20 14.29 -1.49
CA GLU A 233 -30.66 14.13 -1.52
C GLU A 233 -31.09 12.74 -1.05
N GLN A 234 -30.45 11.67 -1.55
CA GLN A 234 -30.72 10.30 -1.11
C GLN A 234 -30.43 10.15 0.40
N PHE A 235 -29.28 10.62 0.87
CA PHE A 235 -28.86 10.52 2.26
C PHE A 235 -29.80 11.30 3.21
N ALA A 236 -30.28 12.48 2.81
CA ALA A 236 -31.22 13.28 3.58
C ALA A 236 -32.58 12.58 3.81
N THR A 237 -32.91 11.59 2.98
CA THR A 237 -34.12 10.74 3.15
C THR A 237 -33.87 9.47 3.95
N ASP A 238 -32.71 9.32 4.58
CA ASP A 238 -32.26 8.13 5.33
C ASP A 238 -32.15 6.85 4.46
N GLN A 239 -32.15 7.01 3.13
CA GLN A 239 -31.94 5.91 2.18
C GLN A 239 -30.44 5.62 2.00
N THR A 240 -29.79 5.08 3.04
CA THR A 240 -28.34 4.87 3.06
C THR A 240 -27.88 3.58 2.36
N SER A 241 -28.79 2.68 2.00
CA SER A 241 -28.47 1.42 1.31
C SER A 241 -29.09 1.37 -0.09
N GLY A 242 -28.37 0.74 -1.00
CA GLY A 242 -28.72 0.64 -2.41
C GLY A 242 -28.54 1.96 -3.19
N LEU A 243 -28.97 1.91 -4.44
CA LEU A 243 -28.97 3.07 -5.35
C LEU A 243 -30.41 3.51 -5.57
N SER A 244 -30.73 4.76 -5.23
CA SER A 244 -32.00 5.36 -5.64
C SER A 244 -32.10 5.43 -7.19
N PRO A 245 -33.30 5.55 -7.78
CA PRO A 245 -33.44 5.71 -9.23
C PRO A 245 -32.63 6.89 -9.77
N ALA A 246 -32.64 8.03 -9.07
CA ALA A 246 -31.88 9.22 -9.45
C ALA A 246 -30.36 8.97 -9.36
N THR A 247 -29.89 8.29 -8.31
CA THR A 247 -28.48 7.93 -8.16
C THR A 247 -28.02 6.99 -9.27
N ARG A 248 -28.85 6.00 -9.64
CA ARG A 248 -28.55 5.08 -10.73
C ARG A 248 -28.46 5.81 -12.07
N GLU A 249 -29.40 6.71 -12.37
CA GLU A 249 -29.39 7.52 -13.59
C GLU A 249 -28.13 8.39 -13.68
N GLU A 250 -27.74 9.07 -12.61
CA GLU A 250 -26.53 9.89 -12.59
C GLU A 250 -25.26 9.04 -12.71
N LEU A 251 -25.21 7.85 -12.10
CA LEU A 251 -24.09 6.91 -12.31
C LEU A 251 -24.01 6.45 -13.77
N ASP A 252 -25.13 6.16 -14.44
CA ASP A 252 -25.12 5.81 -15.87
C ASP A 252 -24.57 6.95 -16.74
N VAL A 253 -24.91 8.20 -16.43
CA VAL A 253 -24.34 9.40 -17.06
C VAL A 253 -22.83 9.49 -16.80
N ALA A 254 -22.42 9.39 -15.53
CA ALA A 254 -21.02 9.40 -15.12
C ALA A 254 -20.20 8.31 -15.83
N ARG A 255 -20.77 7.11 -16.01
CA ARG A 255 -20.13 6.00 -16.76
C ARG A 255 -19.86 6.40 -18.20
N ALA A 256 -20.84 7.00 -18.86
CA ALA A 256 -20.74 7.38 -20.27
C ALA A 256 -19.67 8.46 -20.48
N VAL A 257 -19.70 9.54 -19.69
CA VAL A 257 -18.73 10.64 -19.81
C VAL A 257 -17.32 10.20 -19.43
N LEU A 258 -17.18 9.35 -18.40
CA LEU A 258 -15.89 8.82 -17.99
C LEU A 258 -15.33 7.81 -19.01
N GLY A 259 -16.20 7.04 -19.67
CA GLY A 259 -15.83 6.20 -20.80
C GLY A 259 -15.26 7.00 -21.96
N ALA A 260 -15.89 8.14 -22.30
CA ALA A 260 -15.39 9.08 -23.30
C ALA A 260 -14.04 9.69 -22.87
N LEU A 261 -13.88 10.07 -21.60
CA LEU A 261 -12.61 10.58 -21.06
C LEU A 261 -11.47 9.56 -21.20
N VAL A 262 -11.73 8.30 -20.85
CA VAL A 262 -10.77 7.21 -20.97
C VAL A 262 -10.33 7.03 -22.43
N GLU A 263 -11.25 7.12 -23.38
CA GLU A 263 -10.94 7.00 -24.81
C GLU A 263 -10.14 8.21 -25.33
N ALA A 264 -10.52 9.43 -24.93
CA ALA A 264 -9.77 10.64 -25.26
C ALA A 264 -8.34 10.57 -24.73
N LEU A 265 -8.15 10.18 -23.46
CA LEU A 265 -6.82 10.00 -22.86
C LEU A 265 -6.00 8.92 -23.57
N ARG A 266 -6.63 7.87 -24.12
CA ARG A 266 -5.93 6.80 -24.85
C ARG A 266 -5.45 7.25 -26.23
N THR A 267 -6.27 8.03 -26.93
CA THR A 267 -6.06 8.42 -28.33
C THR A 267 -5.30 9.73 -28.50
N THR A 268 -5.23 10.55 -27.45
CA THR A 268 -4.48 11.82 -27.47
C THR A 268 -3.02 11.58 -27.89
N PRO A 269 -2.52 12.23 -28.96
CA PRO A 269 -1.12 12.16 -29.38
C PRO A 269 -0.19 12.66 -28.26
N VAL A 270 0.95 12.00 -28.12
CA VAL A 270 2.01 12.42 -27.18
C VAL A 270 3.30 12.66 -27.94
N ASP A 271 3.87 13.83 -27.72
CA ASP A 271 5.03 14.38 -28.43
C ASP A 271 6.36 14.15 -27.70
N SER A 272 6.31 13.65 -26.47
CA SER A 272 7.46 13.44 -25.61
C SER A 272 7.24 12.28 -24.64
N SER A 273 8.33 11.62 -24.22
CA SER A 273 8.28 10.56 -23.20
C SER A 273 7.68 11.06 -21.87
N GLY A 274 7.86 12.34 -21.54
CA GLY A 274 7.23 12.98 -20.37
C GLY A 274 5.73 13.20 -20.53
N ALA A 275 5.25 13.57 -21.72
CA ALA A 275 3.82 13.64 -22.02
C ALA A 275 3.16 12.25 -21.99
N GLU A 276 3.83 11.24 -22.54
CA GLU A 276 3.36 9.84 -22.50
C GLU A 276 3.18 9.33 -21.07
N ALA A 277 4.15 9.59 -20.19
CA ALA A 277 4.05 9.17 -18.80
C ALA A 277 2.96 9.95 -18.03
N ARG A 278 2.79 11.25 -18.28
CA ARG A 278 1.69 12.05 -17.69
C ARG A 278 0.31 11.51 -18.11
N ARG A 279 0.13 11.24 -19.40
CA ARG A 279 -1.08 10.63 -19.96
C ARG A 279 -1.37 9.28 -19.31
N ALA A 280 -0.36 8.40 -19.22
CA ALA A 280 -0.54 7.08 -18.62
C ALA A 280 -0.89 7.17 -17.11
N ARG A 281 -0.36 8.16 -16.37
CA ARG A 281 -0.73 8.40 -14.96
C ARG A 281 -2.14 8.97 -14.77
N ALA A 282 -2.69 9.66 -15.77
CA ALA A 282 -4.09 10.13 -15.75
C ALA A 282 -5.07 9.03 -16.22
N LEU A 283 -4.66 8.23 -17.21
CA LEU A 283 -5.46 7.15 -17.79
C LEU A 283 -5.77 6.04 -16.77
N GLY A 284 -4.77 5.59 -15.99
CA GLY A 284 -4.95 4.51 -15.00
C GLY A 284 -6.06 4.80 -13.97
N PRO A 285 -6.01 5.94 -13.25
CA PRO A 285 -7.07 6.35 -12.32
C PRO A 285 -8.45 6.50 -12.98
N ALA A 286 -8.51 7.00 -14.22
CA ALA A 286 -9.77 7.14 -14.97
C ALA A 286 -10.37 5.76 -15.34
N GLN A 287 -9.55 4.82 -15.82
CA GLN A 287 -9.97 3.44 -16.10
C GLN A 287 -10.44 2.72 -14.84
N HIS A 288 -9.74 2.93 -13.72
CA HIS A 288 -10.15 2.33 -12.46
C HIS A 288 -11.47 2.91 -11.98
N ALA A 289 -11.65 4.24 -12.04
CA ALA A 289 -12.93 4.86 -11.67
C ALA A 289 -14.09 4.39 -12.55
N LEU A 290 -13.86 4.15 -13.84
CA LEU A 290 -14.86 3.58 -14.75
C LEU A 290 -15.23 2.14 -14.37
N THR A 291 -14.22 1.35 -13.97
CA THR A 291 -14.42 -0.03 -13.49
C THR A 291 -15.21 -0.02 -12.18
N ASP A 292 -14.83 0.84 -11.24
CA ASP A 292 -15.49 0.98 -9.93
C ASP A 292 -16.96 1.38 -10.09
N LEU A 293 -17.22 2.36 -10.95
CA LEU A 293 -18.58 2.80 -11.26
C LEU A 293 -19.40 1.66 -11.88
N THR A 294 -18.84 0.93 -12.85
CA THR A 294 -19.53 -0.21 -13.47
C THR A 294 -19.88 -1.27 -12.42
N ARG A 295 -18.95 -1.57 -11.50
CA ARG A 295 -19.19 -2.50 -10.38
C ARG A 295 -20.32 -2.05 -9.45
N LEU A 296 -20.39 -0.76 -9.14
CA LEU A 296 -21.49 -0.19 -8.34
C LEU A 296 -22.86 -0.38 -9.00
N LEU A 297 -22.96 -0.19 -10.32
CA LEU A 297 -24.19 -0.37 -11.08
C LEU A 297 -24.64 -1.84 -11.19
N GLU A 298 -23.67 -2.76 -11.19
CA GLU A 298 -23.81 -4.21 -11.43
C GLU A 298 -23.66 -5.06 -10.16
N ALA A 299 -23.93 -4.49 -8.99
CA ALA A 299 -23.86 -5.20 -7.71
C ALA A 299 -24.69 -6.50 -7.73
N THR A 300 -24.11 -7.60 -7.27
CA THR A 300 -24.71 -8.94 -7.33
C THR A 300 -25.35 -9.38 -6.00
N SER A 301 -26.06 -10.51 -6.02
CA SER A 301 -26.59 -11.12 -4.80
C SER A 301 -25.44 -11.58 -3.90
N GLY A 302 -25.25 -10.91 -2.76
CA GLY A 302 -24.12 -11.13 -1.84
C GLY A 302 -23.23 -9.90 -1.66
N GLU A 303 -23.54 -8.81 -2.38
CA GLU A 303 -22.87 -7.52 -2.27
C GLU A 303 -23.85 -6.47 -1.75
N LEU A 304 -23.35 -5.55 -0.95
CA LEU A 304 -24.12 -4.43 -0.41
C LEU A 304 -23.54 -3.13 -0.92
N VAL A 305 -24.35 -2.37 -1.66
CA VAL A 305 -24.07 -0.97 -1.97
C VAL A 305 -24.67 -0.09 -0.88
N TYR A 306 -23.90 0.85 -0.35
CA TYR A 306 -24.36 1.77 0.69
C TYR A 306 -23.59 3.09 0.66
N LEU A 307 -24.12 4.09 1.37
CA LEU A 307 -23.57 5.42 1.50
C LEU A 307 -22.87 5.58 2.84
N THR A 308 -21.63 6.06 2.81
CA THR A 308 -20.89 6.51 3.99
C THR A 308 -20.63 8.00 3.89
N ARG A 309 -20.52 8.67 5.05
CA ARG A 309 -20.03 10.05 5.12
C ARG A 309 -18.60 10.03 5.65
N SER A 310 -17.67 10.52 4.83
CA SER A 310 -16.27 10.75 5.22
C SER A 310 -16.03 12.25 5.25
N ASP A 311 -15.71 12.79 6.43
CA ASP A 311 -15.63 14.22 6.69
C ASP A 311 -16.90 14.98 6.27
N ARG A 312 -16.89 15.61 5.09
CA ARG A 312 -18.00 16.38 4.53
C ARG A 312 -18.62 15.74 3.30
N ASP A 313 -17.99 14.72 2.73
CA ASP A 313 -18.39 14.14 1.46
C ASP A 313 -19.06 12.77 1.66
N LEU A 314 -20.07 12.51 0.83
CA LEU A 314 -20.68 11.20 0.72
C LEU A 314 -19.91 10.32 -0.27
N VAL A 315 -19.75 9.06 0.09
CA VAL A 315 -19.05 8.05 -0.69
C VAL A 315 -20.00 6.89 -0.92
N LEU A 316 -20.10 6.45 -2.17
CA LEU A 316 -20.73 5.18 -2.50
C LEU A 316 -19.73 4.05 -2.26
N GLU A 317 -20.10 3.08 -1.43
CA GLU A 317 -19.33 1.90 -1.13
C GLU A 317 -20.10 0.65 -1.57
N LEU A 318 -19.39 -0.32 -2.12
CA LEU A 318 -19.86 -1.67 -2.40
C LEU A 318 -18.96 -2.62 -1.65
N ASN A 319 -19.51 -3.45 -0.78
CA ASN A 319 -18.75 -4.47 -0.05
C ASN A 319 -19.36 -5.86 -0.21
N VAL A 320 -18.50 -6.87 -0.12
CA VAL A 320 -18.91 -8.28 -0.17
C VAL A 320 -19.34 -8.72 1.23
N LEU A 321 -20.53 -9.30 1.35
CA LEU A 321 -21.07 -9.76 2.63
C LEU A 321 -20.45 -11.08 3.11
N ASP A 322 -20.09 -11.97 2.18
CA ASP A 322 -19.42 -13.24 2.46
C ASP A 322 -18.07 -13.36 1.73
N LEU A 323 -17.00 -13.27 2.50
CA LEU A 323 -15.62 -13.39 2.01
C LEU A 323 -15.18 -14.83 1.78
N GLY A 324 -15.87 -15.81 2.40
CA GLY A 324 -15.45 -17.20 2.43
C GLY A 324 -15.22 -17.84 1.05
N PRO A 325 -16.16 -17.72 0.10
CA PRO A 325 -15.99 -18.24 -1.25
C PRO A 325 -14.79 -17.64 -1.99
N ARG A 326 -14.63 -16.32 -1.93
CA ARG A 326 -13.56 -15.59 -2.63
C ARG A 326 -12.19 -15.90 -2.05
N LEU A 327 -12.06 -15.94 -0.72
CA LEU A 327 -10.83 -16.40 -0.06
C LEU A 327 -10.50 -17.85 -0.41
N ARG A 328 -11.50 -18.74 -0.53
CA ARG A 328 -11.24 -20.13 -0.92
C ARG A 328 -10.67 -20.25 -2.31
N GLU A 329 -11.11 -19.39 -3.21
CA GLU A 329 -10.64 -19.33 -4.59
C GLU A 329 -9.27 -18.66 -4.69
N ASP A 330 -9.11 -17.47 -4.12
CA ASP A 330 -7.93 -16.63 -4.37
C ASP A 330 -6.76 -17.02 -3.45
N LEU A 331 -7.01 -17.17 -2.14
CA LEU A 331 -5.96 -17.48 -1.16
C LEU A 331 -5.55 -18.95 -1.23
N TRP A 332 -6.52 -19.86 -1.10
CA TRP A 332 -6.19 -21.28 -0.92
C TRP A 332 -5.77 -21.99 -2.21
N ARG A 333 -6.14 -21.48 -3.39
CA ARG A 333 -5.62 -22.02 -4.66
C ARG A 333 -4.14 -21.70 -4.83
N VAL A 334 -3.74 -20.45 -4.61
CA VAL A 334 -2.35 -19.98 -4.74
C VAL A 334 -1.41 -20.70 -3.76
N VAL A 335 -1.83 -20.83 -2.50
CA VAL A 335 -1.02 -21.53 -1.49
C VAL A 335 -0.90 -23.02 -1.80
N LYS A 336 -1.95 -23.67 -2.30
CA LYS A 336 -1.92 -25.10 -2.63
C LYS A 336 -1.13 -25.41 -3.90
N SER A 337 -1.19 -24.55 -4.92
CA SER A 337 -0.39 -24.73 -6.14
C SER A 337 1.11 -24.64 -5.84
N SER A 338 1.50 -23.67 -5.01
CA SER A 338 2.89 -23.54 -4.54
C SER A 338 3.34 -24.78 -3.77
N GLN A 339 2.49 -25.30 -2.88
CA GLN A 339 2.76 -26.54 -2.11
C GLN A 339 3.03 -27.76 -2.99
N ALA A 340 2.28 -27.93 -4.08
CA ALA A 340 2.46 -29.05 -4.99
C ALA A 340 3.83 -28.99 -5.70
N LYS A 341 4.23 -27.79 -6.14
CA LYS A 341 5.53 -27.53 -6.80
C LYS A 341 6.70 -27.72 -5.82
N SER A 342 6.59 -27.12 -4.64
CA SER A 342 7.54 -27.25 -3.52
C SER A 342 7.74 -28.70 -3.06
N ARG A 343 6.68 -29.52 -3.07
CA ARG A 343 6.80 -30.97 -2.78
C ARG A 343 7.57 -31.72 -3.87
N GLN A 344 7.35 -31.41 -5.14
CA GLN A 344 8.06 -32.04 -6.25
C GLN A 344 9.57 -31.77 -6.16
N ASP A 345 9.97 -30.54 -5.89
CA ASP A 345 11.39 -30.12 -5.77
C ASP A 345 12.08 -30.71 -4.51
N ARG A 346 11.31 -31.07 -3.47
CA ARG A 346 11.84 -31.59 -2.20
C ARG A 346 12.02 -33.11 -2.15
N VAL A 347 11.41 -33.86 -3.06
CA VAL A 347 11.65 -35.32 -3.15
C VAL A 347 13.14 -35.62 -3.42
N ASP A 348 13.91 -34.64 -3.92
CA ASP A 348 15.35 -34.76 -4.17
C ASP A 348 16.28 -34.32 -3.00
N GLY A 349 15.75 -33.91 -1.84
CA GLY A 349 16.56 -33.19 -0.81
C GLY A 349 16.35 -33.55 0.67
N LYS A 350 16.89 -34.70 1.11
CA LYS A 350 17.29 -35.13 2.48
C LYS A 350 16.57 -34.54 3.73
N GLN A 351 15.79 -35.40 4.41
CA GLN A 351 15.10 -35.16 5.69
C GLN A 351 15.96 -35.18 6.99
N LYS A 352 17.28 -35.41 6.95
CA LYS A 352 18.10 -35.59 8.18
C LYS A 352 18.61 -34.28 8.85
N ILE A 353 18.41 -33.12 8.23
CA ILE A 353 18.98 -31.83 8.68
C ILE A 353 18.09 -31.07 9.69
N HIS A 354 16.82 -31.47 9.85
CA HIS A 354 15.82 -30.67 10.57
C HIS A 354 15.98 -30.67 12.10
N GLN A 355 16.28 -31.83 12.72
CA GLN A 355 16.38 -31.93 14.19
C GLN A 355 17.63 -31.26 14.78
N LEU A 356 18.78 -31.33 14.09
CA LEU A 356 20.01 -30.64 14.50
C LEU A 356 19.86 -29.11 14.44
N HIS A 357 19.10 -28.60 13.47
CA HIS A 357 18.84 -27.17 13.34
C HIS A 357 17.96 -26.64 14.48
N LEU A 358 16.91 -27.37 14.87
CA LEU A 358 16.03 -26.97 15.97
C LEU A 358 16.78 -26.87 17.31
N ALA A 359 17.69 -27.81 17.60
CA ALA A 359 18.52 -27.76 18.80
C ALA A 359 19.51 -26.58 18.79
N LEU A 360 20.09 -26.25 17.63
CA LEU A 360 20.97 -25.10 17.47
C LEU A 360 20.22 -23.77 17.66
N VAL A 361 18.99 -23.70 17.16
CA VAL A 361 18.11 -22.53 17.27
C VAL A 361 17.66 -22.32 18.70
N ALA A 362 17.24 -23.38 19.40
CA ALA A 362 16.89 -23.32 20.81
C ALA A 362 18.06 -22.77 21.65
N ARG A 363 19.28 -23.29 21.46
CA ARG A 363 20.48 -22.78 22.16
C ARG A 363 20.81 -21.33 21.84
N ARG A 364 20.62 -20.90 20.58
CA ARG A 364 20.83 -19.49 20.19
C ARG A 364 19.77 -18.57 20.78
N LEU A 365 18.51 -19.00 20.80
CA LEU A 365 17.41 -18.26 21.42
C LEU A 365 17.61 -18.15 22.94
N GLU A 366 17.98 -19.23 23.63
CA GLU A 366 18.32 -19.20 25.05
C GLU A 366 19.45 -18.20 25.32
N GLY A 367 20.51 -18.19 24.51
CA GLY A 367 21.60 -17.23 24.66
C GLY A 367 21.23 -15.77 24.32
N VAL A 368 20.24 -15.54 23.45
CA VAL A 368 19.75 -14.19 23.10
C VAL A 368 18.76 -13.68 24.14
N VAL A 369 17.83 -14.54 24.59
CA VAL A 369 16.88 -14.24 25.67
C VAL A 369 17.63 -14.04 26.98
N ALA A 370 18.65 -14.85 27.28
CA ALA A 370 19.50 -14.65 28.46
C ALA A 370 20.27 -13.32 28.39
N ARG A 371 20.77 -12.92 27.20
CA ARG A 371 21.43 -11.62 27.03
C ARG A 371 20.47 -10.44 27.10
N GLN A 372 19.26 -10.56 26.55
CA GLN A 372 18.22 -9.55 26.70
C GLN A 372 17.72 -9.46 28.14
N ALA A 373 17.61 -10.59 28.85
CA ALA A 373 17.28 -10.63 30.27
C ALA A 373 18.38 -9.97 31.11
N VAL A 374 19.67 -10.24 30.83
CA VAL A 374 20.81 -9.58 31.49
C VAL A 374 20.83 -8.08 31.19
N LEU A 375 20.58 -7.65 29.94
CA LEU A 375 20.48 -6.22 29.61
C LEU A 375 19.27 -5.53 30.27
N LEU A 376 18.15 -6.24 30.44
CA LEU A 376 17.00 -5.76 31.19
C LEU A 376 17.30 -5.68 32.69
N ASP A 377 18.04 -6.64 33.25
CA ASP A 377 18.43 -6.69 34.66
C ASP A 377 19.52 -5.65 34.98
N GLU A 378 20.45 -5.40 34.05
CA GLU A 378 21.42 -4.30 34.12
C GLU A 378 20.74 -2.94 33.96
N ALA A 379 19.75 -2.81 33.06
CA ALA A 379 18.97 -1.58 32.91
C ALA A 379 18.07 -1.31 34.14
N LEU A 380 17.44 -2.35 34.69
CA LEU A 380 16.70 -2.29 35.95
C LEU A 380 17.62 -2.00 37.13
N GLY A 381 18.81 -2.60 37.18
CA GLY A 381 19.85 -2.32 38.17
C GLY A 381 20.34 -0.88 38.12
N ALA A 382 20.60 -0.35 36.92
CA ALA A 382 20.98 1.05 36.72
C ALA A 382 19.84 2.03 37.06
N LEU A 383 18.58 1.66 36.79
CA LEU A 383 17.40 2.41 37.22
C LEU A 383 17.26 2.40 38.74
N VAL A 384 17.45 1.26 39.41
CA VAL A 384 17.38 1.13 40.87
C VAL A 384 18.53 1.90 41.53
N GLU A 385 19.77 1.80 41.04
CA GLU A 385 20.91 2.58 41.55
C GLU A 385 20.79 4.08 41.29
N GLY A 386 20.26 4.48 40.12
CA GLY A 386 19.95 5.87 39.80
C GLY A 386 18.87 6.46 40.70
N THR A 387 17.82 5.69 40.99
CA THR A 387 16.72 6.11 41.88
C THR A 387 17.17 6.17 43.35
N VAL A 388 18.07 5.27 43.77
CA VAL A 388 18.67 5.28 45.13
C VAL A 388 19.64 6.45 45.32
N ARG A 389 20.34 6.92 44.27
CA ARG A 389 21.17 8.14 44.34
C ARG A 389 20.35 9.43 44.40
N VAL A 390 19.19 9.49 43.74
CA VAL A 390 18.30 10.67 43.80
C VAL A 390 17.58 10.76 45.16
N ALA A 391 17.25 9.63 45.80
CA ALA A 391 16.59 9.62 47.11
C ALA A 391 17.52 9.92 48.31
N ARG A 392 18.85 9.84 48.15
CA ARG A 392 19.84 10.15 49.21
C ARG A 392 20.42 11.57 49.15
N GLY A 393 19.94 12.41 48.23
CA GLY A 393 20.45 13.76 48.02
C GLY A 393 19.36 14.84 48.11
N ARG A 394 18.71 14.97 49.27
CA ARG A 394 18.11 16.21 49.82
C ARG A 394 17.31 15.89 51.10
N VAL A 395 18.00 15.98 52.23
CA VAL A 395 17.44 16.55 53.46
C VAL A 395 18.48 17.53 53.95
N ASP A 396 18.33 18.77 53.49
CA ASP A 396 18.50 20.04 54.22
C ASP A 396 18.08 21.18 53.29
#